data_AF-A0A660UN02-F1
#
_entry.id   AF-A0A660UN02-F1
#
_cell.length_a   1.000
_cell.length_b   1.000
_cell.length_c   1.000
_cell.angle_alpha   90.00
_cell.angle_beta   90.00
_cell.angle_gamma   90.00
#
_symmetry.space_group_name_H-M   'P 1'
#
loop_
_entity.id
_entity.type
_entity.pdbx_description
1 polymer ?
#
loop_
_entity_poly.entity_id
_entity_poly.type
_entity_poly.pdbx_seq_one_letter_code
_entity_poly.pdbx_strand_id
1 'polypeptide(L)'
;MIGAEILSVIMARIGTGSGVTSINTELQNVLYDISSRADFLTMVTPIETSDGVAEYDQPEGLKRIYECYITGSEPLEVKTYRDYLKYLAEDGIANSEPTMYARRHGKLYFWPVPDGVYTVNVDHARYHPSTWTDILFGPQFNEAIFEGVLTALYKGQLFEKLRLNN
;
A
#
# COMPACT_ATOMS: atom_id res chain seq x y z
N MET A 1 20.16 -3.84 17.68
CA MET A 1 21.15 -3.94 16.58
C MET A 1 20.70 -2.99 15.50
N ILE A 2 21.49 -1.97 15.19
CA ILE A 2 21.14 -0.93 14.22
C ILE A 2 21.50 -1.44 12.82
N GLY A 3 20.79 -1.03 11.76
CA GLY A 3 21.00 -1.54 10.39
C GLY A 3 22.44 -1.46 9.87
N ALA A 4 23.24 -0.49 10.36
CA ALA A 4 24.66 -0.37 10.04
C ALA A 4 25.54 -1.48 10.65
N GLU A 5 25.21 -1.96 11.85
CA GLU A 5 25.93 -3.07 12.52
C GLU A 5 25.66 -4.40 11.81
N ILE A 6 24.43 -4.59 11.33
CA ILE A 6 24.06 -5.77 10.54
C ILE A 6 24.76 -5.74 9.18
N LEU A 7 24.76 -4.57 8.51
CA LEU A 7 25.44 -4.39 7.22
C LEU A 7 26.95 -4.66 7.34
N SER A 8 27.61 -4.20 8.40
CA SER A 8 29.06 -4.40 8.59
C SER A 8 29.41 -5.87 8.82
N VAL A 9 28.64 -6.59 9.64
CA VAL A 9 28.80 -8.03 9.87
C VAL A 9 28.57 -8.82 8.58
N ILE A 10 27.58 -8.42 7.77
CA ILE A 10 27.31 -9.01 6.47
C ILE A 10 28.50 -8.75 5.53
N MET A 11 28.89 -7.49 5.31
CA MET A 11 30.03 -7.13 4.45
C MET A 11 31.32 -7.87 4.83
N ALA A 12 31.55 -8.09 6.13
CA ALA A 12 32.70 -8.88 6.62
C ALA A 12 32.63 -10.37 6.25
N ARG A 13 31.44 -10.95 6.08
CA ARG A 13 31.24 -12.35 5.66
C ARG A 13 31.17 -12.55 4.15
N ILE A 14 30.50 -11.66 3.43
CA ILE A 14 30.20 -11.84 2.00
C ILE A 14 31.14 -11.06 1.05
N GLY A 15 32.02 -10.22 1.61
CA GLY A 15 32.88 -9.32 0.83
C GLY A 15 32.13 -8.08 0.34
N THR A 16 32.88 -7.08 -0.14
CA THR A 16 32.34 -5.79 -0.60
C THR A 16 31.67 -5.84 -1.99
N GLY A 17 31.73 -6.98 -2.68
CA GLY A 17 31.21 -7.18 -4.04
C GLY A 17 29.73 -7.59 -4.14
N SER A 18 28.96 -7.52 -3.06
CA SER A 18 27.55 -7.93 -3.08
C SER A 18 26.61 -6.96 -3.81
N GLY A 19 27.07 -5.75 -4.13
CA GLY A 19 26.26 -4.67 -4.68
C GLY A 19 25.29 -4.02 -3.69
N VAL A 20 25.16 -4.56 -2.48
CA VAL A 20 24.27 -4.04 -1.44
C VAL A 20 24.97 -2.93 -0.65
N THR A 21 24.49 -1.71 -0.82
CA THR A 21 25.02 -0.51 -0.15
C THR A 21 24.23 -0.10 1.09
N SER A 22 23.03 -0.68 1.29
CA SER A 22 22.14 -0.37 2.42
C SER A 22 21.18 -1.54 2.71
N ILE A 23 21.33 -2.17 3.89
CA ILE A 23 20.40 -3.21 4.35
C ILE A 23 18.97 -2.66 4.49
N ASN A 24 18.82 -1.42 4.94
CA ASN A 24 17.50 -0.80 5.08
C ASN A 24 16.80 -0.66 3.73
N THR A 25 17.55 -0.33 2.68
CA THR A 25 17.00 -0.20 1.32
C THR A 25 16.60 -1.56 0.76
N GLU A 26 17.43 -2.58 0.93
CA GLU A 26 17.07 -3.95 0.51
C GLU A 26 15.86 -4.50 1.26
N LEU A 27 15.79 -4.27 2.58
CA LEU A 27 14.62 -4.63 3.38
C LEU A 27 13.36 -3.93 2.87
N GLN A 28 13.42 -2.62 2.61
CA GLN A 28 12.30 -1.87 2.03
C GLN A 28 11.86 -2.46 0.69
N ASN A 29 12.81 -2.78 -0.20
CA ASN A 29 12.51 -3.35 -1.51
C ASN A 29 11.86 -4.73 -1.41
N VAL A 30 12.39 -5.62 -0.57
CA VAL A 30 11.83 -6.95 -0.33
C VAL A 30 10.41 -6.85 0.24
N LEU A 31 10.20 -5.98 1.22
CA LEU A 31 8.88 -5.76 1.82
C LEU A 31 7.88 -5.19 0.81
N TYR A 32 8.31 -4.25 -0.03
CA TYR A 32 7.49 -3.73 -1.11
C TYR A 32 7.14 -4.84 -2.13
N ASP A 33 8.11 -5.63 -2.57
CA ASP A 33 7.91 -6.74 -3.50
C ASP A 33 6.92 -7.78 -2.95
N ILE A 34 7.07 -8.16 -1.68
CA ILE A 34 6.10 -9.04 -1.02
C ILE A 34 4.70 -8.40 -1.05
N SER A 35 4.57 -7.13 -0.61
CA SER A 35 3.27 -6.40 -0.58
C SER A 35 2.64 -6.19 -1.95
N SER A 36 3.45 -6.20 -3.01
CA SER A 36 2.95 -6.13 -4.38
C SER A 36 2.27 -7.43 -4.81
N ARG A 37 2.75 -8.60 -4.35
CA ARG A 37 2.30 -9.92 -4.79
C ARG A 37 1.08 -10.45 -4.04
N ALA A 38 0.95 -10.11 -2.77
CA ALA A 38 -0.14 -10.57 -1.92
C ALA A 38 -0.74 -9.41 -1.12
N ASP A 39 -2.02 -9.53 -0.78
CA ASP A 39 -2.71 -8.53 0.01
C ASP A 39 -2.68 -8.94 1.50
N PHE A 40 -1.54 -8.77 2.17
CA PHE A 40 -1.39 -9.14 3.59
C PHE A 40 -1.41 -7.96 4.55
N LEU A 41 -1.10 -6.75 4.07
CA LEU A 41 -1.25 -5.54 4.87
C LEU A 41 -2.62 -4.95 4.59
N THR A 42 -3.55 -5.19 5.49
CA THR A 42 -4.89 -4.62 5.44
C THR A 42 -5.04 -3.56 6.53
N MET A 43 -5.82 -2.54 6.25
CA MET A 43 -6.08 -1.44 7.16
C MET A 43 -7.46 -0.86 6.85
N VAL A 44 -8.14 -0.42 7.91
CA VAL A 44 -9.34 0.41 7.78
C VAL A 44 -8.93 1.86 7.99
N THR A 45 -9.13 2.69 6.98
CA THR A 45 -8.83 4.13 7.04
C THR A 45 -10.14 4.91 7.01
N PRO A 46 -10.46 5.69 8.06
CA PRO A 46 -11.62 6.57 8.06
C PRO A 46 -11.36 7.82 7.22
N ILE A 47 -12.35 8.23 6.44
CA ILE A 47 -12.39 9.49 5.69
C ILE A 47 -13.60 10.27 6.21
N GLU A 48 -13.35 11.43 6.81
CA GLU A 48 -14.39 12.36 7.22
C GLU A 48 -14.87 13.17 6.03
N THR A 49 -16.16 13.07 5.72
CA THR A 49 -16.78 13.84 4.65
C THR A 49 -17.17 15.25 5.10
N SER A 50 -17.59 16.08 4.15
CA SER A 50 -18.00 17.46 4.40
C SER A 50 -19.09 17.82 3.41
N ASP A 51 -20.05 18.63 3.86
CA ASP A 51 -21.18 19.07 3.05
C ASP A 51 -20.71 19.69 1.71
N GLY A 52 -21.25 19.19 0.62
CA GLY A 52 -20.99 19.65 -0.74
C GLY A 52 -19.65 19.22 -1.34
N VAL A 53 -18.84 18.42 -0.64
CA VAL A 53 -17.53 17.97 -1.12
C VAL A 53 -17.63 16.55 -1.66
N ALA A 54 -17.42 16.38 -2.96
CA ALA A 54 -17.53 15.06 -3.60
C ALA A 54 -16.20 14.29 -3.66
N GLU A 55 -15.06 14.96 -3.50
CA GLU A 55 -13.73 14.39 -3.73
C GLU A 55 -12.87 14.31 -2.48
N TYR A 56 -12.22 13.16 -2.30
CA TYR A 56 -11.38 12.85 -1.13
C TYR A 56 -10.10 12.14 -1.56
N ASP A 57 -9.02 12.32 -0.80
CA ASP A 57 -7.80 11.55 -1.01
C ASP A 57 -8.02 10.07 -0.71
N GLN A 58 -7.49 9.19 -1.56
CA GLN A 58 -7.40 7.77 -1.24
C GLN A 58 -6.44 7.57 -0.05
N PRO A 59 -6.63 6.50 0.75
CA PRO A 59 -5.68 6.14 1.78
C PRO A 59 -4.25 5.99 1.25
N GLU A 60 -3.26 6.36 2.06
CA GLU A 60 -1.85 6.30 1.67
C GLU A 60 -1.40 4.86 1.36
N GLY A 61 -0.70 4.69 0.25
CA GLY A 61 -0.21 3.38 -0.18
C GLY A 61 -1.33 2.41 -0.58
N LEU A 62 -2.54 2.90 -0.84
CA LEU A 62 -3.68 2.08 -1.25
C LEU A 62 -3.31 1.19 -2.45
N LYS A 63 -3.48 -0.12 -2.27
CA LYS A 63 -3.34 -1.12 -3.32
C LYS A 63 -4.71 -1.52 -3.87
N ARG A 64 -5.60 -1.93 -2.97
CA ARG A 64 -6.92 -2.46 -3.31
C ARG A 64 -7.91 -2.16 -2.20
N ILE A 65 -9.10 -1.70 -2.56
CA ILE A 65 -10.22 -1.56 -1.60
C ILE A 65 -10.99 -2.88 -1.61
N TYR A 66 -11.30 -3.40 -0.42
CA TYR A 66 -12.22 -4.51 -0.22
C TYR A 66 -13.63 -4.01 -0.03
N GLU A 67 -13.78 -3.02 0.84
CA GLU A 67 -15.07 -2.46 1.21
C GLU A 67 -14.93 -0.96 1.50
N CYS A 68 -15.97 -0.21 1.20
CA CYS A 68 -16.09 1.20 1.54
C CYS A 68 -17.48 1.36 2.16
N TYR A 69 -17.59 1.78 3.41
CA TYR A 69 -18.87 1.77 4.12
C TYR A 69 -18.96 2.90 5.14
N ILE A 70 -20.18 3.38 5.38
CA ILE A 70 -20.50 4.25 6.52
C ILE A 70 -20.97 3.34 7.67
N THR A 71 -20.51 3.59 8.89
CA THR A 71 -20.88 2.75 10.04
C THR A 71 -22.40 2.74 10.23
N GLY A 72 -23.02 1.56 10.08
CA GLY A 72 -24.47 1.39 10.22
C GLY A 72 -25.25 1.47 8.90
N SER A 73 -24.58 1.72 7.78
CA SER A 73 -25.15 1.70 6.43
C SER A 73 -24.64 0.50 5.63
N GLU A 74 -25.30 0.22 4.50
CA GLU A 74 -24.82 -0.77 3.53
C GLU A 74 -23.49 -0.31 2.89
N PRO A 75 -22.63 -1.25 2.45
CA PRO A 75 -21.42 -0.91 1.72
C PRO A 75 -21.72 -0.09 0.46
N LEU A 76 -20.91 0.94 0.23
CA LEU A 76 -21.02 1.80 -0.93
C LEU A 76 -20.72 1.00 -2.20
N GLU A 77 -21.56 1.17 -3.21
CA GLU A 77 -21.39 0.50 -4.48
C GLU A 77 -20.15 1.03 -5.23
N VAL A 78 -19.34 0.12 -5.78
CA VAL A 78 -18.19 0.51 -6.59
C VAL A 78 -18.65 0.84 -8.01
N LYS A 79 -18.40 2.08 -8.46
CA LYS A 79 -18.65 2.52 -9.84
C LYS A 79 -17.36 2.93 -10.55
N THR A 80 -17.42 2.92 -11.88
CA THR A 80 -16.35 3.55 -12.67
C THR A 80 -16.47 5.08 -12.58
N TYR A 81 -15.34 5.79 -12.74
CA TYR A 81 -15.40 7.26 -12.81
C TYR A 81 -16.26 7.77 -13.96
N ARG A 82 -16.37 6.99 -15.04
CA ARG A 82 -17.27 7.32 -16.16
C ARG A 82 -18.73 7.26 -15.73
N ASP A 83 -19.11 6.28 -14.93
CA ASP A 83 -20.48 6.18 -14.43
C ASP A 83 -20.77 7.33 -13.46
N TYR A 84 -19.85 7.63 -12.54
CA TYR A 84 -19.94 8.83 -11.69
C TYR A 84 -20.24 10.12 -12.49
N LEU A 85 -19.53 10.35 -13.60
CA LEU A 85 -19.79 11.51 -14.46
C LEU A 85 -21.17 11.49 -15.13
N LYS A 86 -21.74 10.31 -15.41
CA LYS A 86 -23.12 10.22 -15.93
C LYS A 86 -24.12 10.63 -14.87
N TYR A 87 -23.98 10.15 -13.63
CA TYR A 87 -24.86 10.55 -12.54
C TYR A 87 -24.83 12.06 -12.30
N LEU A 88 -23.63 12.66 -12.31
CA LEU A 88 -23.49 14.12 -12.20
C LEU A 88 -24.20 14.88 -13.34
N ALA A 89 -24.22 14.29 -14.55
CA ALA A 89 -24.87 14.91 -15.72
C ALA A 89 -26.39 14.70 -15.76
N GLU A 90 -26.88 13.56 -15.26
CA GLU A 90 -28.31 13.18 -15.28
C GLU A 90 -29.08 13.74 -14.08
N ASP A 91 -28.52 13.61 -12.87
CA ASP A 91 -29.18 13.95 -11.61
C ASP A 91 -28.76 15.33 -11.06
N GLY A 92 -27.77 15.99 -11.67
CA GLY A 92 -27.28 17.30 -11.25
C GLY A 92 -26.36 17.20 -10.03
N ILE A 93 -26.52 18.07 -9.02
CA ILE A 93 -25.85 17.93 -7.72
C ILE A 93 -26.87 17.36 -6.76
N ALA A 94 -26.91 16.02 -6.65
CA ALA A 94 -27.67 15.35 -5.62
C ALA A 94 -26.84 15.37 -4.32
N ASN A 95 -27.36 16.02 -3.28
CA ASN A 95 -26.75 16.04 -1.95
C ASN A 95 -27.48 15.07 -1.02
N SER A 96 -26.80 14.05 -0.51
CA SER A 96 -27.33 13.08 0.46
C SER A 96 -26.21 12.23 1.07
N GLU A 97 -26.57 11.25 1.90
CA GLU A 97 -25.64 10.20 2.35
C GLU A 97 -25.09 9.44 1.13
N PRO A 98 -23.76 9.31 0.98
CA PRO A 98 -23.15 8.59 -0.13
C PRO A 98 -23.54 7.12 -0.17
N THR A 99 -23.99 6.65 -1.34
CA THR A 99 -24.35 5.24 -1.57
C THR A 99 -23.38 4.53 -2.51
N MET A 100 -22.50 5.27 -3.19
CA MET A 100 -21.54 4.72 -4.12
C MET A 100 -20.26 5.55 -4.16
N TYR A 101 -19.20 4.95 -4.70
CA TYR A 101 -17.93 5.63 -4.91
C TYR A 101 -17.28 5.25 -6.23
N ALA A 102 -16.50 6.18 -6.77
CA ALA A 102 -15.62 5.95 -7.91
C ALA A 102 -14.18 6.34 -7.57
N ARG A 103 -13.21 5.79 -8.32
CA ARG A 103 -11.78 6.04 -8.13
C ARG A 103 -11.17 6.65 -9.38
N ARG A 104 -10.37 7.71 -9.22
CA ARG A 104 -9.52 8.24 -10.30
C ARG A 104 -8.34 9.04 -9.73
N HIS A 105 -7.15 8.84 -10.28
CA HIS A 105 -5.93 9.62 -9.98
C HIS A 105 -5.64 9.80 -8.47
N GLY A 106 -5.77 8.73 -7.67
CA GLY A 106 -5.52 8.80 -6.23
C GLY A 106 -6.64 9.45 -5.42
N LYS A 107 -7.80 9.74 -6.04
CA LYS A 107 -8.98 10.30 -5.37
C LYS A 107 -10.14 9.31 -5.32
N LEU A 108 -10.95 9.41 -4.28
CA LEU A 108 -12.28 8.83 -4.15
C LEU A 108 -13.30 9.90 -4.46
N TYR A 109 -14.30 9.54 -5.25
CA TYR A 109 -15.42 10.39 -5.62
C TYR A 109 -16.68 9.76 -5.05
N PHE A 110 -17.33 10.43 -4.12
CA PHE A 110 -18.56 9.95 -3.49
C PHE A 110 -19.79 10.49 -4.20
N TRP A 111 -20.83 9.65 -4.22
CA TRP A 111 -22.12 10.00 -4.78
C TRP A 111 -23.25 9.28 -4.04
N PRO A 112 -24.41 9.92 -3.78
CA PRO A 112 -24.64 11.37 -3.85
C PRO A 112 -23.55 12.18 -3.12
N VAL A 113 -23.41 13.45 -3.48
CA VAL A 113 -22.44 14.33 -2.80
C VAL A 113 -22.85 14.42 -1.32
N PRO A 114 -21.93 14.19 -0.37
CA PRO A 114 -22.25 14.29 1.05
C PRO A 114 -22.98 15.59 1.39
N ASP A 115 -24.10 15.51 2.09
CA ASP A 115 -24.87 16.65 2.64
C ASP A 115 -24.51 16.97 4.10
N GLY A 116 -23.47 16.33 4.62
CA GLY A 116 -23.07 16.41 6.02
C GLY A 116 -21.74 15.73 6.28
N VAL A 117 -21.42 15.55 7.57
CA VAL A 117 -20.22 14.84 8.02
C VAL A 117 -20.57 13.39 8.31
N TYR A 118 -20.05 12.52 7.46
CA TYR A 118 -20.07 11.06 7.59
C TYR A 118 -18.64 10.53 7.71
N THR A 119 -18.42 9.55 8.58
CA THR A 119 -17.18 8.77 8.64
C THR A 119 -17.30 7.60 7.65
N VAL A 120 -16.67 7.74 6.47
CA VAL A 120 -16.58 6.67 5.48
C VAL A 120 -15.35 5.82 5.79
N ASN A 121 -15.55 4.57 6.17
CA ASN A 121 -14.48 3.61 6.42
C ASN A 121 -14.08 2.92 5.11
N VAL A 122 -12.81 3.01 4.77
CA VAL A 122 -12.23 2.29 3.62
C VAL A 122 -11.43 1.11 4.17
N ASP A 123 -11.95 -0.11 4.01
CA ASP A 123 -11.17 -1.34 4.24
C ASP A 123 -10.36 -1.66 3.00
N HIS A 124 -9.04 -1.68 3.15
CA HIS A 124 -8.14 -1.82 2.03
C HIS A 124 -6.85 -2.57 2.32
N ALA A 125 -6.33 -3.20 1.28
CA ALA A 125 -4.94 -3.61 1.21
C ALA A 125 -4.04 -2.39 0.89
N ARG A 126 -2.83 -2.36 1.47
CA ARG A 126 -1.82 -1.34 1.19
C ARG A 126 -0.46 -1.94 0.83
N TYR A 127 0.33 -1.18 0.07
CA TYR A 127 1.76 -1.46 -0.06
C TYR A 127 2.47 -1.23 1.27
N HIS A 128 3.60 -1.93 1.45
CA HIS A 128 4.43 -1.70 2.62
C HIS A 128 4.91 -0.25 2.66
N PRO A 129 4.76 0.47 3.80
CA PRO A 129 5.31 1.80 3.95
C PRO A 129 6.84 1.76 3.83
N SER A 130 7.42 2.91 3.43
CA SER A 130 8.86 3.10 3.38
C SER A 130 9.53 2.91 4.75
N THR A 131 8.81 3.16 5.84
CA THR A 131 9.27 2.86 7.19
C THR A 131 8.95 1.41 7.55
N TRP A 132 9.97 0.54 7.52
CA TRP A 132 9.80 -0.91 7.76
C TRP A 132 9.64 -1.27 9.25
N THR A 133 9.98 -0.37 10.16
CA THR A 133 9.98 -0.61 11.61
C THR A 133 8.58 -0.62 12.22
N ASP A 134 7.58 -0.13 11.48
CA ASP A 134 6.25 0.16 12.04
C ASP A 134 5.27 -1.02 11.88
N ILE A 135 5.71 -2.11 11.24
CA ILE A 135 4.88 -3.29 10.98
C ILE A 135 5.46 -4.49 11.72
N LEU A 136 4.77 -4.91 12.77
CA LEU A 136 5.09 -6.14 13.49
C LEU A 136 4.62 -7.35 12.68
N PHE A 137 5.60 -8.11 12.20
CA PHE A 137 5.36 -9.34 11.46
C PHE A 137 5.24 -10.55 12.38
N GLY A 138 4.36 -11.49 12.01
CA GLY A 138 4.32 -12.82 12.60
C GLY A 138 5.62 -13.60 12.32
N PRO A 139 5.96 -14.62 13.14
CA PRO A 139 7.23 -15.35 13.03
C PRO A 139 7.55 -15.90 11.64
N GLN A 140 6.56 -16.48 10.96
CA GLN A 140 6.71 -17.05 9.62
C GLN A 140 7.06 -15.99 8.57
N PHE A 141 6.63 -14.76 8.79
CA PHE A 141 6.87 -13.66 7.87
C PHE A 141 8.25 -13.04 8.10
N ASN A 142 8.70 -12.98 9.35
CA ASN A 142 10.09 -12.63 9.67
C ASN A 142 11.08 -13.60 9.03
N GLU A 143 10.78 -14.89 9.03
CA GLU A 143 11.58 -15.91 8.35
C GLU A 143 11.60 -15.70 6.82
N ALA A 144 10.44 -15.44 6.21
CA ALA A 144 10.36 -15.15 4.77
C ALA A 144 11.15 -13.89 4.36
N ILE A 145 11.12 -12.84 5.18
CA ILE A 145 11.93 -11.63 4.97
C ILE A 145 13.42 -11.96 5.07
N PHE A 146 13.82 -12.71 6.09
CA PHE A 146 15.21 -13.13 6.29
C PHE A 146 15.73 -13.94 5.10
N GLU A 147 14.99 -14.96 4.66
CA GLU A 147 15.34 -15.79 3.51
C GLU A 147 15.32 -15.01 2.17
N GLY A 148 14.39 -14.06 2.03
CA GLY A 148 14.32 -13.16 0.87
C GLY A 148 15.56 -12.28 0.74
N VAL A 149 15.99 -11.66 1.85
CA VAL A 149 17.23 -10.86 1.90
C VAL A 149 18.44 -11.74 1.61
N LEU A 150 18.54 -12.94 2.20
CA LEU A 150 19.63 -13.88 1.91
C LEU A 150 19.67 -14.25 0.42
N THR A 151 18.53 -14.55 -0.19
CA THR A 151 18.44 -14.90 -1.62
C THR A 151 18.91 -13.76 -2.52
N ALA A 152 18.51 -12.52 -2.23
CA ALA A 152 18.95 -11.34 -2.97
C ALA A 152 20.48 -11.17 -2.88
N LEU A 153 21.05 -11.34 -1.69
CA LEU A 153 22.49 -11.27 -1.44
C LEU A 153 23.25 -12.35 -2.24
N TYR A 154 22.79 -13.60 -2.23
CA TYR A 154 23.43 -14.69 -2.97
C TYR A 154 23.35 -14.52 -4.49
N LYS A 155 22.25 -13.96 -5.02
CA LYS A 155 22.15 -13.64 -6.45
C LYS A 155 23.18 -12.59 -6.88
N GLY A 156 23.40 -11.54 -6.08
CA GLY A 156 24.45 -10.55 -6.33
C GLY A 156 25.85 -11.18 -6.47
N GLN A 157 26.18 -12.12 -5.59
CA GLN A 157 27.46 -12.86 -5.65
C GLN A 157 27.62 -13.74 -6.90
N LEU A 158 26.54 -14.37 -7.36
CA LEU A 158 26.59 -15.24 -8.53
C LEU A 158 26.87 -14.43 -9.81
N PHE A 159 26.25 -13.25 -9.93
CA PHE A 159 26.48 -12.34 -11.07
C PHE A 159 27.92 -11.78 -11.07
N GLU A 160 28.50 -11.44 -9.92
CA GLU A 160 29.91 -11.05 -9.85
C GLU A 160 30.87 -12.18 -10.23
N LYS A 161 30.63 -13.41 -9.74
CA LYS A 161 31.46 -14.57 -10.11
C LYS A 161 31.40 -14.90 -11.60
N LEU A 162 30.24 -14.75 -12.24
CA LEU A 162 30.09 -14.95 -13.68
C LEU A 162 30.73 -13.82 -14.51
N ARG A 163 30.80 -12.60 -13.96
CA ARG A 163 31.45 -11.45 -14.59
C ARG A 163 32.98 -11.50 -14.50
N LEU A 164 33.54 -12.10 -13.45
CA LEU A 164 34.99 -12.27 -13.26
C LEU A 164 35.58 -13.46 -14.04
N ASN A 165 34.73 -14.36 -14.55
CA ASN A 165 35.13 -15.55 -15.31
C ASN A 165 34.91 -15.42 -16.84
N ASN A 166 34.57 -14.22 -17.32
CA ASN A 166 34.55 -13.84 -18.74
C ASN A 166 35.50 -12.66 -18.97
#